data_AF-A0A8T2WGD7-F1
#
_entry.id   AF-A0A8T2WGD7-F1
#
_cell.length_a   1.000
_cell.length_b   1.000
_cell.length_c   1.000
_cell.angle_alpha   90.00
_cell.angle_beta   90.00
_cell.angle_gamma   90.00
#
_symmetry.space_group_name_H-M   'P 1'
#
loop_
_entity.id
_entity.type
_entity.pdbx_description
1 polymer ?
#
loop_
_entity_poly.entity_id
_entity_poly.type
_entity_poly.pdbx_seq_one_letter_code
_entity_poly.pdbx_strand_id
1 'polypeptide(L)'
;MEAMGVTNISMTSANLVKYHLVNQKPFNKAVAPLSTLSGLGLFRHQKKQQPHKTLLISQSTNKADELAAMQNFKSGLDDALKAAAAKAAAEAAAADADGEADLTSLEGPTFWSTIKSLPPTQLAIVLCYTNKCIPCKAAKPIIIQWVKEKGAKVVGFKFALTLPNKDVALAMGVRTSPVFLFFKNGELIKEIRGGKELQLVKEFMDQNS
;
A
#
# COMPACT_ATOMS: atom_id res chain seq x y z
N MET A 1 -4.77 4.51 -59.20
CA MET A 1 -5.92 5.21 -58.57
C MET A 1 -7.00 4.17 -58.38
N GLU A 2 -7.01 3.49 -57.23
CA GLU A 2 -8.07 2.55 -56.88
C GLU A 2 -8.74 3.04 -55.61
N ALA A 3 -10.07 3.12 -55.71
CA ALA A 3 -10.95 3.72 -54.76
C ALA A 3 -11.46 2.68 -53.75
N MET A 4 -11.47 3.11 -52.48
CA MET A 4 -12.58 2.96 -51.53
C MET A 4 -13.32 1.61 -51.51
N GLY A 5 -12.86 0.72 -50.65
CA GLY A 5 -13.69 -0.34 -50.05
C GLY A 5 -14.22 0.12 -48.69
N VAL A 6 -15.50 0.44 -48.64
CA VAL A 6 -16.26 0.69 -47.41
C VAL A 6 -16.84 -0.64 -46.95
N THR A 7 -16.48 -1.10 -45.76
CA THR A 7 -17.29 -2.08 -45.02
C THR A 7 -17.48 -1.61 -43.59
N ASN A 8 -18.74 -1.26 -43.32
CA ASN A 8 -19.29 -1.03 -41.99
C ASN A 8 -19.04 -2.23 -41.08
N ILE A 9 -18.40 -2.01 -39.93
CA ILE A 9 -18.60 -2.85 -38.76
C ILE A 9 -19.29 -1.99 -37.70
N SER A 10 -20.61 -2.14 -37.69
CA SER A 10 -21.47 -1.81 -36.58
C SER A 10 -21.08 -2.68 -35.39
N MET A 11 -20.56 -2.10 -34.31
CA MET A 11 -20.68 -2.67 -32.97
C MET A 11 -21.09 -1.57 -31.98
N THR A 12 -22.41 -1.48 -31.88
CA THR A 12 -23.21 -1.20 -30.68
C THR A 12 -22.46 -0.83 -29.40
N SER A 13 -22.73 0.41 -28.99
CA SER A 13 -22.78 0.90 -27.62
C SER A 13 -23.37 -0.11 -26.63
N ALA A 14 -22.51 -0.72 -25.83
CA ALA A 14 -22.87 -1.30 -24.53
C ALA A 14 -22.03 -0.58 -23.46
N ASN A 15 -22.48 0.64 -23.17
CA ASN A 15 -22.09 1.39 -22.00
C ASN A 15 -22.39 0.57 -20.75
N LEU A 16 -21.40 0.55 -19.85
CA LEU A 16 -21.54 0.93 -18.44
C LEU A 16 -22.57 0.17 -17.56
N VAL A 17 -22.18 0.00 -16.29
CA VAL A 17 -22.98 -0.47 -15.15
C VAL A 17 -22.89 -1.99 -14.87
N LYS A 18 -21.89 -2.37 -14.08
CA LYS A 18 -22.06 -3.19 -12.86
C LYS A 18 -20.71 -3.53 -12.21
N TYR A 19 -20.20 -2.65 -11.36
CA TYR A 19 -19.33 -3.05 -10.25
C TYR A 19 -19.59 -2.15 -9.04
N HIS A 20 -20.76 -2.35 -8.44
CA HIS A 20 -21.06 -1.97 -7.08
C HIS A 20 -21.95 -3.03 -6.44
N LEU A 21 -21.73 -3.27 -5.15
CA LEU A 21 -22.40 -4.23 -4.25
C LEU A 21 -21.83 -5.66 -4.36
N VAL A 22 -21.51 -6.40 -3.30
CA VAL A 22 -21.71 -6.19 -1.87
C VAL A 22 -20.75 -7.14 -1.14
N ASN A 23 -20.04 -6.59 -0.16
CA ASN A 23 -19.33 -7.35 0.87
C ASN A 23 -20.37 -7.71 1.94
N GLN A 24 -20.84 -8.96 1.97
CA GLN A 24 -21.55 -9.51 3.12
C GLN A 24 -21.06 -10.92 3.43
N LYS A 25 -20.47 -11.06 4.62
CA LYS A 25 -20.17 -12.33 5.28
C LYS A 25 -21.47 -13.10 5.57
N PRO A 26 -21.44 -14.44 5.53
CA PRO A 26 -22.29 -15.24 6.40
C PRO A 26 -21.44 -15.91 7.48
N PHE A 27 -21.65 -15.44 8.72
CA PHE A 27 -21.35 -16.18 9.94
C PHE A 27 -22.46 -17.23 10.08
N ASN A 28 -22.20 -18.49 9.74
CA ASN A 28 -23.15 -19.56 10.02
C ASN A 28 -22.53 -20.61 10.96
N LYS A 29 -23.18 -20.71 12.13
CA LYS A 29 -23.05 -21.78 13.11
C LYS A 29 -23.47 -23.11 12.48
N ALA A 30 -22.73 -24.19 12.76
CA ALA A 30 -23.29 -25.52 12.95
C ALA A 30 -22.35 -26.36 13.81
N VAL A 31 -22.91 -26.92 14.87
CA VAL A 31 -22.30 -27.81 15.85
C VAL A 31 -22.51 -29.25 15.38
N ALA A 32 -21.53 -30.13 15.57
CA ALA A 32 -21.76 -31.57 15.64
C ALA A 32 -20.80 -32.23 16.65
N PRO A 33 -21.19 -33.33 17.30
CA PRO A 33 -20.69 -33.74 18.61
C PRO A 33 -19.55 -34.77 18.52
N LEU A 34 -18.56 -34.64 19.40
CA LEU A 34 -17.52 -35.65 19.60
C LEU A 34 -17.70 -36.30 20.98
N SER A 35 -18.66 -37.21 21.06
CA SER A 35 -18.76 -38.18 22.14
C SER A 35 -17.74 -39.28 21.89
N THR A 36 -16.60 -39.24 22.59
CA THR A 36 -15.83 -40.41 23.11
C THR A 36 -14.43 -39.98 23.51
N LEU A 37 -14.24 -39.47 24.73
CA LEU A 37 -12.96 -39.59 25.44
C LEU A 37 -13.24 -39.84 26.92
N SER A 38 -13.63 -41.08 27.20
CA SER A 38 -13.44 -41.70 28.50
C SER A 38 -11.93 -41.86 28.71
N GLY A 39 -11.37 -41.11 29.64
CA GLY A 39 -9.94 -41.17 29.96
C GLY A 39 -9.65 -40.48 31.27
N LEU A 40 -9.79 -41.24 32.36
CA LEU A 40 -9.36 -40.88 33.71
C LEU A 40 -7.95 -40.28 33.69
N GLY A 41 -7.82 -39.07 34.25
CA GLY A 41 -6.54 -38.41 34.50
C GLY A 41 -6.65 -37.56 35.75
N LEU A 42 -6.37 -38.19 36.88
CA LEU A 42 -6.33 -37.64 38.23
C LEU A 42 -5.46 -36.36 38.30
N PHE A 43 -6.07 -35.17 38.36
CA PHE A 43 -5.37 -33.97 38.83
C PHE A 43 -6.24 -33.26 39.86
N ARG A 44 -5.82 -33.36 41.13
CA ARG A 44 -6.31 -32.56 42.25
C ARG A 44 -6.14 -31.09 41.90
N HIS A 45 -7.20 -30.46 41.42
CA HIS A 45 -7.28 -29.01 41.30
C HIS A 45 -7.69 -28.45 42.66
N GLN A 46 -6.77 -27.78 43.34
CA GLN A 46 -7.09 -26.98 44.52
C GLN A 46 -8.12 -25.91 44.12
N LYS A 47 -9.33 -26.00 44.70
CA LYS A 47 -10.28 -24.88 44.75
C LYS A 47 -9.69 -23.78 45.63
N LYS A 48 -8.90 -22.87 45.05
CA LYS A 48 -8.79 -21.52 45.61
C LYS A 48 -10.11 -20.81 45.31
N GLN A 49 -10.98 -20.80 46.31
CA GLN A 49 -12.10 -19.88 46.39
C GLN A 49 -11.56 -18.47 46.15
N GLN A 50 -11.92 -17.85 45.03
CA GLN A 50 -11.72 -16.42 44.89
C GLN A 50 -12.85 -15.74 45.64
N PRO A 51 -12.58 -15.00 46.73
CA PRO A 51 -13.62 -14.20 47.36
C PRO A 51 -14.06 -13.14 46.34
N HIS A 52 -15.36 -13.00 46.16
CA HIS A 52 -15.96 -11.91 45.41
C HIS A 52 -15.36 -10.59 45.92
N LYS A 53 -14.46 -10.00 45.12
CA LYS A 53 -13.95 -8.66 45.37
C LYS A 53 -15.12 -7.72 45.11
N THR A 54 -15.84 -7.38 46.18
CA THR A 54 -16.67 -6.19 46.26
C THR A 54 -15.85 -5.04 45.67
N LEU A 55 -16.31 -4.52 44.53
CA LEU A 55 -15.77 -3.30 43.95
C LEU A 55 -16.16 -2.16 44.90
N LEU A 56 -15.35 -1.96 45.93
CA LEU A 56 -15.39 -0.74 46.72
C LEU A 56 -14.98 0.38 45.77
N ILE A 57 -15.98 1.10 45.23
CA ILE A 57 -15.75 2.46 44.73
C ILE A 57 -15.47 3.29 45.99
N SER A 58 -14.24 3.23 46.47
CA SER A 58 -13.80 3.98 47.63
C SER A 58 -13.26 5.34 47.20
N GLN A 59 -14.15 6.32 47.37
CA GLN A 59 -13.90 7.65 47.90
C GLN A 59 -13.14 8.66 47.04
N SER A 60 -13.82 9.80 46.90
CA SER A 60 -13.40 11.08 46.34
C SER A 60 -11.90 11.35 46.43
N THR A 61 -11.19 11.13 45.32
CA THR A 61 -9.94 11.83 45.06
C THR A 61 -10.28 13.31 44.91
N ASN A 62 -9.62 14.16 45.69
CA ASN A 62 -9.83 15.60 45.55
C ASN A 62 -9.46 16.01 44.12
N LYS A 63 -10.09 17.08 43.61
CA LYS A 63 -9.84 17.61 42.25
C LYS A 63 -8.34 17.80 41.94
N ALA A 64 -7.51 18.01 42.96
CA ALA A 64 -6.06 18.10 42.85
C ALA A 64 -5.38 16.77 42.47
N ASP A 65 -5.81 15.65 43.05
CA ASP A 65 -5.24 14.32 42.76
C ASP A 65 -5.64 13.83 41.36
N GLU A 66 -6.88 14.12 40.93
CA GLU A 66 -7.32 13.86 39.57
C GLU A 66 -6.54 14.70 38.55
N LEU A 67 -6.28 15.98 38.86
CA LEU A 67 -5.48 16.85 38.01
C LEU A 67 -4.04 16.36 37.89
N ALA A 68 -3.45 15.88 39.00
CA ALA A 68 -2.12 15.29 39.00
C ALA A 68 -2.07 14.00 38.17
N ALA A 69 -3.07 13.13 38.29
CA ALA A 69 -3.16 11.91 37.49
C ALA A 69 -3.31 12.22 35.99
N MET A 70 -4.13 13.22 35.63
CA MET A 70 -4.28 13.67 34.25
C MET A 70 -3.01 14.32 33.69
N GLN A 71 -2.29 15.09 34.51
CA GLN A 71 -1.01 15.71 34.12
C GLN A 71 0.07 14.65 33.89
N ASN A 72 0.16 13.65 34.76
CA ASN A 72 1.11 12.54 34.62
C ASN A 72 0.80 11.66 33.40
N PHE A 73 -0.48 11.46 33.10
CA PHE A 73 -0.89 10.74 31.88
C PHE A 73 -0.56 11.56 30.63
N LYS A 74 -0.82 12.87 30.65
CA LYS A 74 -0.48 13.77 29.54
C LYS A 74 1.02 13.81 29.29
N SER A 75 1.83 13.99 30.33
CA SER A 75 3.28 14.00 30.19
C SER A 75 3.82 12.65 29.71
N GLY A 76 3.30 11.54 30.23
CA GLY A 76 3.68 10.21 29.77
C GLY A 76 3.31 9.96 28.30
N LEU A 77 2.19 10.50 27.82
CA LEU A 77 1.78 10.42 26.42
C LEU A 77 2.63 11.33 25.53
N ASP A 78 2.96 12.55 25.97
CA ASP A 78 3.83 13.48 25.26
C ASP A 78 5.25 12.90 25.12
N ASP A 79 5.78 12.27 26.18
CA ASP A 79 7.07 11.58 26.16
C ASP A 79 7.05 10.35 25.25
N ALA A 80 5.98 9.55 25.29
CA ALA A 80 5.79 8.41 24.40
C ALA A 80 5.66 8.85 22.93
N LEU A 81 4.94 9.94 22.66
CA LEU A 81 4.78 10.49 21.32
C LEU A 81 6.10 11.08 20.80
N LYS A 82 6.87 11.76 21.66
CA LYS A 82 8.19 12.29 21.33
C LYS A 82 9.20 11.18 21.08
N ALA A 83 9.18 10.10 21.87
CA ALA A 83 9.99 8.91 21.65
C ALA A 83 9.59 8.17 20.36
N ALA A 84 8.29 8.04 20.08
CA ALA A 84 7.78 7.44 18.85
C ALA A 84 8.11 8.28 17.62
N ALA A 85 8.00 9.61 17.71
CA ALA A 85 8.37 10.53 16.64
C ALA A 85 9.88 10.52 16.37
N ALA A 86 10.72 10.44 17.41
CA ALA A 86 12.17 10.30 17.25
C ALA A 86 12.54 8.96 16.60
N LYS A 87 11.87 7.87 16.99
CA LYS A 87 12.07 6.54 16.37
C LYS A 87 11.60 6.51 14.92
N ALA A 88 10.44 7.10 14.60
CA ALA A 88 9.92 7.22 13.25
C ALA A 88 10.78 8.14 12.36
N ALA A 89 11.38 9.20 12.92
CA ALA A 89 12.29 10.07 12.21
C ALA A 89 13.63 9.39 11.88
N ALA A 90 14.17 8.59 12.80
CA ALA A 90 15.39 7.80 12.58
C ALA A 90 15.18 6.71 11.50
N GLU A 91 14.05 6.03 11.52
CA GLU A 91 13.71 4.99 10.53
C GLU A 91 13.35 5.58 9.15
N ALA A 92 12.86 6.83 9.12
CA ALA A 92 12.66 7.56 7.87
C ALA A 92 13.98 8.05 7.24
N ALA A 93 14.99 8.40 8.04
CA ALA A 93 16.29 8.90 7.57
C ALA A 93 17.21 7.77 7.04
N ALA A 94 17.07 6.55 7.54
CA ALA A 94 17.93 5.42 7.14
C ALA A 94 17.68 4.87 5.72
N ALA A 95 16.67 5.36 5.00
CA ALA A 95 16.32 4.83 3.67
C ALA A 95 16.18 5.89 2.58
N ASP A 96 16.75 7.07 2.80
CA ASP A 96 17.12 8.02 1.75
C ASP A 96 18.62 7.92 1.39
N ALA A 97 19.39 7.02 2.02
CA ALA A 97 20.78 6.71 1.68
C ALA A 97 20.85 5.50 0.71
N ASP A 98 20.77 5.80 -0.58
CA ASP A 98 21.71 5.34 -1.62
C ASP A 98 22.10 3.85 -1.65
N GLY A 99 21.10 3.00 -1.87
CA GLY A 99 21.27 1.74 -2.61
C GLY A 99 20.84 1.93 -4.06
N GLU A 100 21.65 2.66 -4.83
CA GLU A 100 21.51 2.88 -6.27
C GLU A 100 21.73 1.57 -7.03
N ALA A 101 20.65 0.90 -7.42
CA ALA A 101 20.71 -0.13 -8.44
C ALA A 101 19.37 -0.21 -9.19
N ASP A 102 19.36 0.29 -10.42
CA ASP A 102 18.43 -0.07 -11.51
C ASP A 102 17.09 0.64 -11.73
N LEU A 103 16.72 1.71 -11.02
CA LEU A 103 15.64 2.60 -11.50
C LEU A 103 16.17 3.99 -11.85
N THR A 104 16.02 4.35 -13.13
CA THR A 104 16.41 5.68 -13.64
C THR A 104 15.50 6.74 -13.04
N SER A 105 16.09 7.80 -12.48
CA SER A 105 15.32 8.93 -11.93
C SER A 105 14.76 9.78 -13.06
N LEU A 106 13.45 10.05 -13.02
CA LEU A 106 12.80 11.01 -13.92
C LEU A 106 12.52 12.32 -13.17
N GLU A 107 12.85 13.42 -13.82
CA GLU A 107 12.51 14.76 -13.36
C GLU A 107 11.21 15.23 -14.03
N GLY A 108 10.49 16.15 -13.39
CA GLY A 108 9.27 16.74 -13.94
C GLY A 108 9.39 17.26 -15.37
N PRO A 109 10.32 18.17 -15.70
CA PRO A 109 10.36 18.80 -17.02
C PRO A 109 10.72 17.84 -18.15
N THR A 110 11.55 16.82 -17.87
CA THR A 110 12.01 15.85 -18.87
C THR A 110 11.12 14.62 -18.98
N PHE A 111 10.19 14.42 -18.03
CA PHE A 111 9.33 13.24 -17.93
C PHE A 111 8.69 12.82 -19.26
N TRP A 112 7.91 13.71 -19.87
CA TRP A 112 7.17 13.40 -21.10
C TRP A 112 8.08 13.15 -22.29
N SER A 113 9.22 13.85 -22.35
CA SER A 113 10.21 13.66 -23.41
C SER A 113 10.84 12.28 -23.30
N THR A 114 11.24 11.87 -22.08
CA THR A 114 11.84 10.55 -21.86
C THR A 114 10.87 9.43 -22.18
N ILE A 115 9.63 9.50 -21.69
CA ILE A 115 8.62 8.46 -21.95
C ILE A 115 8.30 8.31 -23.45
N LYS A 116 8.24 9.41 -24.20
CA LYS A 116 8.01 9.39 -25.66
C LYS A 116 9.23 8.95 -26.47
N SER A 117 10.44 9.15 -25.94
CA SER A 117 11.68 8.75 -26.60
C SER A 117 11.96 7.24 -26.54
N LEU A 118 11.22 6.50 -25.70
CA LEU A 118 11.38 5.07 -25.56
C LEU A 118 10.88 4.33 -26.80
N PRO A 119 11.52 3.22 -27.18
CA PRO A 119 11.08 2.42 -28.31
C PRO A 119 9.68 1.83 -28.04
N PRO A 120 8.82 1.72 -29.08
CA PRO A 120 7.43 1.27 -28.93
C PRO A 120 7.30 -0.20 -28.48
N THR A 121 8.37 -0.97 -28.60
CA THR A 121 8.46 -2.37 -28.18
C THR A 121 8.70 -2.54 -26.68
N GLN A 122 9.19 -1.50 -25.99
CA GLN A 122 9.49 -1.55 -24.56
C GLN A 122 8.30 -1.10 -23.72
N LEU A 123 8.14 -1.76 -22.57
CA LEU A 123 7.22 -1.35 -21.53
C LEU A 123 7.97 -0.50 -20.50
N ALA A 124 7.51 0.73 -20.26
CA ALA A 124 8.06 1.58 -19.22
C ALA A 124 7.20 1.48 -17.95
N ILE A 125 7.83 1.19 -16.82
CA ILE A 125 7.20 1.24 -15.51
C ILE A 125 7.74 2.44 -14.73
N VAL A 126 6.86 3.32 -14.27
CA VAL A 126 7.19 4.48 -13.44
C VAL A 126 6.65 4.26 -12.04
N LEU A 127 7.55 4.17 -11.06
CA LEU A 127 7.22 4.17 -9.64
C LEU A 127 7.16 5.61 -9.12
N CYS A 128 5.96 6.11 -8.86
CA CYS A 128 5.76 7.38 -8.18
C CYS A 128 5.89 7.19 -6.67
N TYR A 129 6.82 7.91 -6.04
CA TYR A 129 7.13 7.75 -4.61
C TYR A 129 7.32 9.10 -3.89
N THR A 130 7.26 9.07 -2.56
CA THR A 130 7.65 10.19 -1.67
C THR A 130 8.73 9.74 -0.69
N ASN A 131 9.56 10.68 -0.21
CA ASN A 131 10.70 10.38 0.68
C ASN A 131 10.26 9.73 2.01
N LYS A 132 9.06 10.06 2.49
CA LYS A 132 8.48 9.53 3.74
C LYS A 132 7.47 8.39 3.52
N CYS A 133 7.66 7.58 2.48
CA CYS A 133 6.76 6.46 2.16
C CYS A 133 7.39 5.10 2.48
N ILE A 134 7.04 4.54 3.65
CA ILE A 134 7.44 3.19 4.06
C ILE A 134 7.01 2.11 3.04
N PRO A 135 5.75 2.04 2.56
CA PRO A 135 5.36 1.01 1.59
C PRO A 135 6.11 1.13 0.24
N CYS A 136 6.54 2.34 -0.13
CA CYS A 136 7.34 2.56 -1.34
C CYS A 136 8.74 1.93 -1.22
N LYS A 137 9.35 2.02 -0.03
CA LYS A 137 10.66 1.43 0.26
C LYS A 137 10.62 -0.10 0.15
N ALA A 138 9.52 -0.74 0.54
CA ALA A 138 9.31 -2.18 0.35
C ALA A 138 9.08 -2.57 -1.13
N ALA A 139 8.32 -1.77 -1.87
CA ALA A 139 8.02 -2.04 -3.28
C ALA A 139 9.24 -1.87 -4.21
N LYS A 140 10.06 -0.85 -3.97
CA LYS A 140 11.20 -0.48 -4.84
C LYS A 140 12.14 -1.66 -5.19
N PRO A 141 12.70 -2.43 -4.24
CA PRO A 141 13.60 -3.54 -4.57
C PRO A 141 12.91 -4.67 -5.37
N ILE A 142 11.62 -4.88 -5.14
CA ILE A 142 10.82 -5.89 -5.86
C ILE A 142 10.66 -5.48 -7.33
N ILE A 143 10.36 -4.20 -7.60
CA ILE A 143 10.26 -3.69 -8.97
C ILE A 143 11.62 -3.81 -9.68
N ILE A 144 12.72 -3.43 -9.01
CA ILE A 144 14.06 -3.55 -9.56
C ILE A 144 14.34 -5.00 -9.99
N GLN A 145 14.00 -5.97 -9.14
CA GLN A 145 14.17 -7.39 -9.46
C GLN A 145 13.37 -7.78 -10.71
N TRP A 146 12.11 -7.39 -10.81
CA TRP A 146 11.28 -7.72 -11.98
C TRP A 146 11.77 -7.05 -13.27
N VAL A 147 12.20 -5.80 -13.20
CA VAL A 147 12.81 -5.10 -14.35
C VAL A 147 14.07 -5.81 -14.81
N LYS A 148 14.94 -6.23 -13.87
CA LYS A 148 16.13 -7.04 -14.17
C LYS A 148 15.79 -8.38 -14.81
N GLU A 149 14.79 -9.09 -14.29
CA GLU A 149 14.32 -10.38 -14.83
C GLU A 149 13.81 -10.25 -16.27
N LYS A 150 13.18 -9.13 -16.62
CA LYS A 150 12.67 -8.85 -17.97
C LYS A 150 13.73 -8.28 -18.93
N GLY A 151 14.85 -7.80 -18.40
CA GLY A 151 15.95 -7.24 -19.17
C GLY A 151 15.52 -6.06 -20.05
N ALA A 152 15.97 -6.03 -21.31
CA ALA A 152 15.74 -4.92 -22.22
C ALA A 152 14.28 -4.73 -22.68
N LYS A 153 13.34 -5.57 -22.26
CA LYS A 153 11.90 -5.45 -22.63
C LYS A 153 11.15 -4.47 -21.74
N VAL A 154 11.59 -4.32 -20.49
CA VAL A 154 10.96 -3.46 -19.49
C VAL A 154 11.99 -2.48 -18.97
N VAL A 155 11.65 -1.19 -18.95
CA VAL A 155 12.51 -0.14 -18.42
C VAL A 155 11.87 0.44 -17.17
N GLY A 156 12.63 0.47 -16.08
CA GLY A 156 12.18 0.94 -14.78
C GLY A 156 12.60 2.37 -14.49
N PHE A 157 11.63 3.20 -14.08
CA PHE A 157 11.84 4.58 -13.68
C PHE A 157 11.32 4.84 -12.27
N LYS A 158 11.96 5.77 -11.57
CA LYS A 158 11.49 6.34 -10.30
C LYS A 158 11.12 7.80 -10.51
N PHE A 159 9.98 8.22 -9.99
CA PHE A 159 9.50 9.60 -10.05
C PHE A 159 9.17 10.11 -8.65
N ALA A 160 9.90 11.13 -8.20
CA ALA A 160 9.71 11.70 -6.88
C ALA A 160 8.56 12.72 -6.90
N LEU A 161 7.55 12.50 -6.07
CA LEU A 161 6.41 13.39 -5.85
C LEU A 161 6.82 14.53 -4.90
N THR A 162 7.60 15.47 -5.42
CA THR A 162 8.04 16.68 -4.71
C THR A 162 7.27 17.90 -5.21
N LEU A 163 7.35 19.03 -4.47
CA LEU A 163 6.74 20.29 -4.87
C LEU A 163 7.08 20.74 -6.31
N PRO A 164 8.35 20.71 -6.79
CA PRO A 164 8.66 21.11 -8.16
C PRO A 164 8.10 20.16 -9.23
N ASN A 165 7.84 18.89 -8.88
CA ASN A 165 7.31 17.87 -9.79
C ASN A 165 5.79 17.73 -9.72
N LYS A 166 5.12 18.58 -8.93
CA LYS A 166 3.69 18.44 -8.61
C LYS A 166 2.80 18.58 -9.84
N ASP A 167 3.14 19.46 -10.77
CA ASP A 167 2.31 19.70 -11.96
C ASP A 167 2.21 18.47 -12.86
N VAL A 168 3.32 17.75 -13.03
CA VAL A 168 3.37 16.49 -13.78
C VAL A 168 2.62 15.39 -13.04
N ALA A 169 2.78 15.30 -11.72
CA ALA A 169 2.01 14.36 -10.90
C ALA A 169 0.49 14.58 -11.01
N LEU A 170 0.06 15.85 -11.01
CA LEU A 170 -1.34 16.23 -11.17
C LEU A 170 -1.86 15.89 -12.58
N ALA A 171 -1.06 16.15 -13.62
CA ALA A 171 -1.41 15.78 -14.99
C ALA A 171 -1.59 14.26 -15.17
N MET A 172 -0.81 13.46 -14.46
CA MET A 172 -0.96 11.99 -14.42
C MET A 172 -2.07 11.51 -13.47
N GLY A 173 -2.73 12.41 -12.73
CA GLY A 173 -3.79 12.06 -11.78
C GLY A 173 -3.30 11.37 -10.50
N VAL A 174 -2.01 11.46 -10.19
CA VAL A 174 -1.38 10.84 -9.01
C VAL A 174 -1.67 11.70 -7.78
N ARG A 175 -2.45 11.15 -6.84
CA ARG A 175 -2.85 11.83 -5.58
C ARG A 175 -2.30 11.15 -4.32
N THR A 176 -1.98 9.87 -4.43
CA THR A 176 -1.51 9.03 -3.34
C THR A 176 -0.22 8.33 -3.77
N SER A 177 0.53 7.81 -2.81
CA SER A 177 1.77 7.08 -3.04
C SER A 177 1.72 5.77 -2.24
N PRO A 178 2.22 4.63 -2.76
CA PRO A 178 2.82 4.43 -4.08
C PRO A 178 1.78 4.32 -5.20
N VAL A 179 2.19 4.74 -6.40
CA VAL A 179 1.45 4.52 -7.66
C VAL A 179 2.43 4.01 -8.71
N PHE A 180 2.00 3.00 -9.46
CA PHE A 180 2.72 2.41 -10.57
C PHE A 180 2.02 2.78 -11.87
N LEU A 181 2.73 3.46 -12.75
CA LEU A 181 2.24 3.85 -14.06
C LEU A 181 2.97 3.05 -15.13
N PHE A 182 2.22 2.49 -16.07
CA PHE A 182 2.74 1.73 -17.19
C PHE A 182 2.54 2.51 -18.47
N PHE A 183 3.63 2.72 -19.20
CA PHE A 183 3.61 3.38 -20.49
C PHE A 183 4.11 2.45 -21.59
N LYS A 184 3.47 2.52 -22.74
CA LYS A 184 3.88 1.83 -23.97
C LYS A 184 3.57 2.74 -25.15
N ASN A 185 4.51 2.87 -26.09
CA ASN A 185 4.38 3.80 -27.21
C ASN A 185 4.09 5.26 -26.79
N GLY A 186 4.65 5.70 -25.65
CA GLY A 186 4.43 7.05 -25.13
C GLY A 186 3.05 7.31 -24.51
N GLU A 187 2.17 6.30 -24.44
CA GLU A 187 0.83 6.40 -23.87
C GLU A 187 0.71 5.62 -22.56
N LEU A 188 -0.12 6.12 -21.64
CA LEU A 188 -0.42 5.44 -20.39
C LEU A 188 -1.40 4.29 -20.66
N ILE A 189 -0.93 3.05 -20.51
CA ILE A 189 -1.76 1.85 -20.74
C ILE A 189 -2.45 1.36 -19.48
N LYS A 190 -1.82 1.56 -18.32
CA LYS A 190 -2.35 1.10 -17.03
C LYS A 190 -1.79 1.93 -15.89
N GLU A 191 -2.66 2.20 -14.91
CA GLU A 191 -2.29 2.73 -13.62
C GLU A 191 -2.72 1.73 -12.54
N ILE A 192 -1.82 1.45 -11.59
CA ILE A 192 -2.10 0.65 -10.39
C ILE A 192 -1.75 1.50 -9.19
N ARG A 193 -2.74 1.78 -8.34
CA ARG A 193 -2.60 2.60 -7.14
C ARG A 193 -2.57 1.71 -5.91
N GLY A 194 -1.69 2.03 -4.97
CA GLY A 194 -1.60 1.31 -3.70
C GLY A 194 -0.42 0.35 -3.62
N GLY A 195 0.01 0.07 -2.39
CA GLY A 195 1.16 -0.79 -2.11
C GLY A 195 0.80 -2.25 -1.86
N LYS A 196 -0.49 -2.60 -1.76
CA LYS A 196 -0.93 -3.99 -1.50
C LYS A 196 -1.05 -4.78 -2.80
N GLU A 197 -1.22 -4.09 -3.90
CA GLU A 197 -1.52 -4.59 -5.22
C GLU A 197 -0.27 -4.93 -6.04
N LEU A 198 0.88 -5.18 -5.38
CA LEU A 198 2.13 -5.56 -6.04
C LEU A 198 1.98 -6.81 -6.93
N GLN A 199 1.08 -7.72 -6.59
CA GLN A 199 0.75 -8.88 -7.41
C GLN A 199 0.18 -8.47 -8.78
N LEU A 200 -0.72 -7.48 -8.82
CA LEU A 200 -1.28 -6.96 -10.07
C LEU A 200 -0.21 -6.27 -10.93
N VAL A 201 0.76 -5.60 -10.31
CA VAL A 201 1.90 -5.01 -11.01
C VAL A 201 2.70 -6.11 -11.73
N LYS A 202 2.98 -7.21 -11.03
CA LYS A 202 3.70 -8.36 -11.60
C LYS A 202 2.94 -9.00 -12.77
N GLU A 203 1.68 -9.33 -12.54
CA GLU A 203 0.81 -9.93 -13.56
C GLU A 203 0.73 -9.08 -14.83
N PHE A 204 0.60 -7.76 -14.66
CA PHE A 204 0.55 -6.83 -15.78
C PHE A 204 1.87 -6.79 -16.55
N MET A 205 3.01 -6.79 -15.86
CA MET A 205 4.32 -6.89 -16.51
C MET A 205 4.46 -8.21 -17.28
N ASP A 206 4.03 -9.32 -16.70
CA ASP A 206 4.10 -10.64 -17.34
C ASP A 206 3.25 -10.72 -18.62
N GLN A 207 2.10 -10.05 -18.67
CA GLN A 207 1.23 -10.01 -19.84
C GLN A 207 1.73 -9.08 -20.97
N ASN A 208 2.59 -8.10 -20.65
CA ASN A 208 2.95 -7.02 -21.58
C ASN A 208 4.45 -6.94 -21.93
N SER A 209 5.30 -7.82 -21.35
CA SER A 209 6.75 -7.91 -21.55
C SER A 209 7.18 -8.83 -22.69
#